data_AF-A0A846BQD9-F1
#
_entry.id   AF-A0A846BQD9-F1
#
_cell.length_a   1.000
_cell.length_b   1.000
_cell.length_c   1.000
_cell.angle_alpha   90.00
_cell.angle_beta   90.00
_cell.angle_gamma   90.00
#
_symmetry.space_group_name_H-M   'P 1'
#
loop_
_entity.id
_entity.type
_entity.pdbx_description
1 polymer ?
#
loop_
_entity_poly.entity_id
_entity_poly.type
_entity_poly.pdbx_seq_one_letter_code
_entity_poly.pdbx_strand_id
1 'polypeptide(L)'
;MSYGDFITIDQAVSVLGLTVEDIPHFFSHIAPLEPSQRLKETLDETLDLAANISTEKARSELIITPILLEIRRKFQSKIGYFSGNTFNVDESKGLTGACDFLLSASSNQSLVTAPVLTLVEAKDNALRIGLGQCIAQMVAAQIFNNSKGLKQISVYGAVSTGTNWKFILLENQKVKIDLTEYFITQLNQILGILAEPFRIYFDQ
;
A
#
# COMPACT_ATOMS: atom_id res chain seq x y z
N MET A 1 -3.48 16.17 14.84
CA MET A 1 -3.51 14.73 14.55
C MET A 1 -2.76 14.52 13.23
N SER A 2 -2.04 13.43 13.07
CA SER A 2 -1.32 13.02 11.87
C SER A 2 -1.61 11.54 11.57
N TYR A 3 -1.13 11.00 10.45
CA TYR A 3 -1.31 9.58 10.12
C TYR A 3 -0.91 8.63 11.26
N GLY A 4 0.20 8.92 11.95
CA GLY A 4 0.68 8.09 13.07
C GLY A 4 -0.22 8.07 14.30
N ASP A 5 -1.18 8.99 14.41
CA ASP A 5 -2.12 9.01 15.53
C ASP A 5 -3.30 8.04 15.34
N PHE A 6 -3.46 7.47 14.14
CA PHE A 6 -4.47 6.45 13.84
C PHE A 6 -3.95 5.04 14.19
N ILE A 7 -3.95 4.73 15.49
CA ILE A 7 -3.36 3.49 16.01
C ILE A 7 -4.26 2.27 15.75
N THR A 8 -5.58 2.47 15.69
CA THR A 8 -6.55 1.36 15.54
C THR A 8 -7.48 1.56 14.35
N ILE A 9 -8.01 0.45 13.84
CA ILE A 9 -9.05 0.46 12.80
C ILE A 9 -10.29 1.22 13.30
N ASP A 10 -10.75 0.92 14.52
CA ASP A 10 -11.94 1.53 15.12
C ASP A 10 -11.84 3.06 15.17
N GLN A 11 -10.67 3.57 15.56
CA GLN A 11 -10.39 5.00 15.56
C GLN A 11 -10.45 5.59 14.14
N ALA A 12 -9.76 4.96 13.17
CA ALA A 12 -9.77 5.43 11.79
C ALA A 12 -11.18 5.43 11.19
N VAL A 13 -11.93 4.36 11.41
CA VAL A 13 -13.30 4.20 10.92
C VAL A 13 -14.24 5.23 11.53
N SER A 14 -14.19 5.41 12.85
CA SER A 14 -15.06 6.35 13.56
C SER A 14 -14.76 7.81 13.22
N VAL A 15 -13.47 8.20 13.19
CA VAL A 15 -13.07 9.58 12.91
C VAL A 15 -13.32 9.97 11.46
N LEU A 16 -13.10 9.03 10.52
CA LEU A 16 -13.18 9.31 9.08
C LEU A 16 -14.54 8.97 8.46
N GLY A 17 -15.51 8.53 9.27
CA GLY A 17 -16.88 8.23 8.84
C GLY A 17 -16.95 7.05 7.87
N LEU A 18 -16.21 5.98 8.15
CA LEU A 18 -16.15 4.78 7.33
C LEU A 18 -17.02 3.67 7.90
N THR A 19 -17.13 2.59 7.14
CA THR A 19 -17.57 1.26 7.61
C THR A 19 -16.48 0.25 7.29
N VAL A 20 -16.37 -0.81 8.10
CA VAL A 20 -15.39 -1.88 7.89
C VAL A 20 -16.09 -3.22 7.72
N GLU A 21 -15.57 -4.02 6.79
CA GLU A 21 -16.00 -5.38 6.51
C GLU A 21 -14.77 -6.28 6.43
N ASP A 22 -14.72 -7.31 7.27
CA ASP A 22 -13.71 -8.35 7.22
C ASP A 22 -14.15 -9.44 6.24
N ILE A 23 -13.32 -9.75 5.24
CA ILE A 23 -13.65 -10.70 4.18
C ILE A 23 -12.53 -11.76 4.08
N PRO A 24 -12.83 -13.05 4.34
CA PRO A 24 -11.88 -14.13 4.11
C PRO A 24 -11.51 -14.25 2.63
N HIS A 25 -10.22 -14.42 2.32
CA HIS A 25 -9.71 -14.68 0.98
C HIS A 25 -10.14 -13.66 -0.07
N PHE A 26 -10.32 -12.40 0.35
CA PHE A 26 -10.88 -11.34 -0.49
C PHE A 26 -10.13 -11.19 -1.81
N PHE A 27 -8.80 -11.23 -1.78
CA PHE A 27 -7.96 -11.07 -2.97
C PHE A 27 -7.53 -12.38 -3.65
N SER A 28 -8.03 -13.54 -3.20
CA SER A 28 -7.64 -14.85 -3.75
C SER A 28 -7.97 -15.06 -5.23
N HIS A 29 -8.90 -14.26 -5.76
CA HIS A 29 -9.32 -14.30 -7.16
C HIS A 29 -8.39 -13.50 -8.10
N ILE A 30 -7.47 -12.69 -7.56
CA ILE A 30 -6.56 -11.88 -8.37
C ILE A 30 -5.54 -12.78 -9.06
N ALA A 31 -5.31 -12.52 -10.35
CA ALA A 31 -4.34 -13.26 -11.13
C ALA A 31 -2.90 -12.98 -10.64
N PRO A 32 -2.11 -14.02 -10.33
CA PRO A 32 -0.74 -13.87 -9.86
C PRO A 32 0.14 -13.15 -10.90
N LEU A 33 1.23 -12.57 -10.43
CA LEU A 33 2.24 -11.95 -11.28
C LEU A 33 3.61 -12.57 -10.99
N GLU A 34 4.20 -13.20 -11.99
CA GLU A 34 5.49 -13.86 -11.81
C GLU A 34 6.62 -12.84 -11.57
N PRO A 35 7.40 -13.01 -10.47
CA PRO A 35 8.56 -12.16 -10.18
C PRO A 35 9.65 -12.35 -11.23
N SER A 36 10.28 -11.25 -11.65
CA SER A 36 11.48 -11.32 -12.48
C SER A 36 12.63 -12.02 -11.75
N GLN A 37 13.57 -12.56 -12.52
CA GLN A 37 14.80 -13.14 -11.98
C GLN A 37 15.57 -12.14 -11.11
N ARG A 38 15.62 -10.88 -11.54
CA ARG A 38 16.24 -9.78 -10.78
C ARG A 38 15.64 -9.63 -9.38
N LEU A 39 14.31 -9.66 -9.26
CA LEU A 39 13.67 -9.55 -7.96
C LEU A 39 13.97 -10.77 -7.08
N LYS A 40 13.94 -11.98 -7.66
CA LYS A 40 14.28 -13.22 -6.94
C LYS A 40 15.69 -13.13 -6.36
N GLU A 41 16.68 -12.85 -7.20
CA GLU A 41 18.09 -12.71 -6.79
C GLU A 41 18.28 -11.61 -5.72
N THR A 42 17.58 -10.48 -5.86
CA THR A 42 17.64 -9.41 -4.86
C THR A 42 17.12 -9.91 -3.52
N LEU A 43 15.96 -10.56 -3.48
CA LEU A 43 15.37 -11.03 -2.23
C LEU A 43 16.13 -12.21 -1.62
N ASP A 44 16.73 -13.08 -2.44
CA ASP A 44 17.61 -14.15 -1.98
C ASP A 44 18.82 -13.58 -1.22
N GLU A 45 19.34 -12.42 -1.61
CA GLU A 45 20.42 -11.71 -0.91
C GLU A 45 19.92 -10.98 0.35
N THR A 46 18.78 -10.28 0.25
CA THR A 46 18.42 -9.25 1.22
C THR A 46 17.45 -9.69 2.31
N LEU A 47 16.71 -10.79 2.13
CA LEU A 47 15.62 -11.17 3.03
C LEU A 47 16.12 -11.54 4.43
N ASP A 48 17.13 -12.41 4.51
CA ASP A 48 17.74 -12.79 5.80
C ASP A 48 18.46 -11.61 6.45
N LEU A 49 19.09 -10.75 5.65
CA LEU A 49 19.75 -9.53 6.16
C LEU A 49 18.72 -8.59 6.82
N ALA A 50 17.60 -8.33 6.14
CA ALA A 50 16.54 -7.49 6.65
C ALA A 50 15.89 -8.06 7.91
N ALA A 51 15.66 -9.38 7.94
CA ALA A 51 15.12 -10.08 9.09
C ALA A 51 16.05 -9.98 10.32
N ASN A 52 17.36 -10.11 10.11
CA ASN A 52 18.35 -10.00 11.19
C ASN A 52 18.52 -8.57 11.72
N ILE A 53 18.41 -7.54 10.86
CA ILE A 53 18.45 -6.15 11.32
C ILE A 53 17.17 -5.78 12.09
N SER A 54 16.02 -6.35 11.70
CA SER A 54 14.73 -6.24 12.42
C SER A 54 14.25 -4.81 12.70
N THR A 55 14.44 -3.89 11.75
CA THR A 55 13.88 -2.53 11.82
C THR A 55 12.88 -2.30 10.69
N GLU A 56 11.92 -1.38 10.91
CA GLU A 56 11.01 -0.90 9.85
C GLU A 56 11.80 -0.44 8.62
N LYS A 57 12.86 0.34 8.85
CA LYS A 57 13.72 0.85 7.78
C LYS A 57 14.38 -0.26 6.97
N ALA A 58 14.97 -1.26 7.61
CA ALA A 58 15.59 -2.38 6.91
C ALA A 58 14.56 -3.17 6.09
N ARG A 59 13.38 -3.47 6.65
CA ARG A 59 12.30 -4.15 5.91
C ARG A 59 11.82 -3.33 4.71
N SER A 60 11.68 -2.02 4.90
CA SER A 60 11.31 -1.06 3.85
C SER A 60 12.31 -1.02 2.71
N GLU A 61 13.60 -0.86 3.01
CA GLU A 61 14.66 -0.69 2.00
C GLU A 61 15.02 -2.00 1.31
N LEU A 62 15.07 -3.11 2.05
CA LEU A 62 15.65 -4.37 1.60
C LEU A 62 14.61 -5.37 1.08
N ILE A 63 13.33 -5.23 1.42
CA ILE A 63 12.26 -6.16 0.98
C ILE A 63 11.15 -5.41 0.24
N ILE A 64 10.50 -4.45 0.90
CA ILE A 64 9.31 -3.79 0.34
C ILE A 64 9.66 -2.97 -0.90
N THR A 65 10.73 -2.17 -0.85
CA THR A 65 11.18 -1.35 -1.98
C THR A 65 11.46 -2.19 -3.24
N PRO A 66 12.27 -3.28 -3.21
CA PRO A 66 12.45 -4.17 -4.36
C PRO A 66 11.15 -4.68 -4.98
N ILE A 67 10.17 -5.06 -4.15
CA ILE A 67 8.85 -5.56 -4.58
C ILE A 67 8.07 -4.45 -5.28
N LEU A 68 7.97 -3.25 -4.68
CA LEU A 68 7.25 -2.14 -5.29
C LEU A 68 7.91 -1.64 -6.59
N LEU A 69 9.24 -1.67 -6.66
CA LEU A 69 9.98 -1.36 -7.89
C LEU A 69 9.75 -2.40 -8.99
N GLU A 70 9.46 -3.67 -8.64
CA GLU A 70 9.06 -4.68 -9.63
C GLU A 70 7.72 -4.32 -10.27
N ILE A 71 6.74 -3.89 -9.46
CA ILE A 71 5.45 -3.40 -9.98
C ILE A 71 5.69 -2.24 -10.94
N ARG A 72 6.48 -1.24 -10.53
CA ARG A 72 6.83 -0.10 -11.38
C ARG A 72 7.48 -0.52 -12.71
N ARG A 73 8.38 -1.52 -12.70
CA ARG A 73 9.01 -2.06 -13.91
C ARG A 73 8.00 -2.73 -14.83
N LYS A 74 7.08 -3.53 -14.28
CA LYS A 74 6.05 -4.26 -15.05
C LYS A 74 5.14 -3.32 -15.83
N PHE A 75 4.84 -2.14 -15.27
CA PHE A 75 4.08 -1.09 -15.94
C PHE A 75 4.95 -0.06 -16.68
N GLN A 76 6.12 -0.49 -17.19
CA GLN A 76 6.99 0.33 -18.05
C GLN A 76 7.34 1.71 -17.46
N SER A 77 7.53 1.80 -16.14
CA SER A 77 7.81 3.05 -15.43
C SER A 77 6.70 4.12 -15.50
N LYS A 78 5.45 3.72 -15.82
CA LYS A 78 4.26 4.60 -15.78
C LYS A 78 3.70 4.84 -14.38
N ILE A 79 4.31 4.20 -13.37
CA ILE A 79 3.92 4.33 -11.96
C ILE A 79 4.88 5.27 -11.24
N GLY A 80 4.32 6.26 -10.56
CA GLY A 80 5.04 7.16 -9.67
C GLY A 80 5.29 6.46 -8.36
N TYR A 81 6.53 6.48 -7.87
CA TYR A 81 6.95 5.75 -6.69
C TYR A 81 7.46 6.73 -5.64
N PHE A 82 6.76 6.85 -4.53
CA PHE A 82 7.12 7.78 -3.46
C PHE A 82 7.39 6.99 -2.19
N SER A 83 8.48 7.31 -1.50
CA SER A 83 8.92 6.61 -0.29
C SER A 83 9.30 7.62 0.79
N GLY A 84 8.60 7.57 1.93
CA GLY A 84 8.77 8.53 3.02
C GLY A 84 8.35 9.97 2.66
N ASN A 85 7.60 10.17 1.57
CA ASN A 85 7.16 11.50 1.14
C ASN A 85 6.01 12.00 2.01
N THR A 86 6.07 13.28 2.40
CA THR A 86 4.95 13.97 3.06
C THR A 86 3.76 14.07 2.11
N PHE A 87 2.59 13.66 2.59
CA PHE A 87 1.34 13.69 1.85
C PHE A 87 0.24 14.33 2.69
N ASN A 88 0.24 15.67 2.74
CA ASN A 88 -0.71 16.45 3.53
C ASN A 88 -1.95 16.75 2.69
N VAL A 89 -3.10 16.17 3.06
CA VAL A 89 -4.34 16.28 2.28
C VAL A 89 -5.43 17.04 3.05
N ASP A 90 -5.66 16.73 4.32
CA ASP A 90 -6.69 17.37 5.13
C ASP A 90 -6.29 17.41 6.61
N GLU A 91 -5.73 18.55 7.03
CA GLU A 91 -5.27 18.77 8.40
C GLU A 91 -6.41 18.69 9.42
N SER A 92 -7.62 19.12 9.05
CA SER A 92 -8.77 19.12 9.96
C SER A 92 -9.19 17.71 10.38
N LYS A 93 -8.86 16.71 9.56
CA LYS A 93 -9.10 15.28 9.81
C LYS A 93 -7.85 14.52 10.24
N GLY A 94 -6.74 15.22 10.46
CA GLY A 94 -5.45 14.58 10.78
C GLY A 94 -4.82 13.80 9.63
N LEU A 95 -5.24 14.05 8.39
CA LEU A 95 -4.73 13.39 7.18
C LEU A 95 -3.48 14.11 6.66
N THR A 96 -2.45 14.11 7.49
CA THR A 96 -1.16 14.77 7.28
C THR A 96 -0.02 13.92 7.83
N GLY A 97 1.18 14.11 7.29
CA GLY A 97 2.37 13.36 7.65
C GLY A 97 2.99 12.62 6.46
N ALA A 98 4.00 11.80 6.73
CA ALA A 98 4.64 10.97 5.74
C ALA A 98 3.85 9.68 5.50
N CYS A 99 3.87 9.20 4.26
CA CYS A 99 3.52 7.81 3.95
C CYS A 99 4.81 7.04 3.71
N ASP A 100 4.90 5.80 4.21
CA ASP A 100 6.05 4.94 3.96
C ASP A 100 6.23 4.68 2.47
N PHE A 101 5.15 4.28 1.79
CA PHE A 101 5.11 4.18 0.34
C PHE A 101 3.76 4.63 -0.23
N LEU A 102 3.85 5.35 -1.34
CA LEU A 102 2.70 5.79 -2.13
C LEU A 102 2.99 5.54 -3.62
N LEU A 103 2.04 4.90 -4.30
CA LEU A 103 2.10 4.64 -5.73
C LEU A 103 0.96 5.33 -6.47
N SER A 104 1.30 6.07 -7.52
CA SER A 104 0.33 6.72 -8.41
C SER A 104 0.40 6.20 -9.83
N ALA A 105 -0.73 6.20 -10.55
CA ALA A 105 -0.78 5.86 -11.96
C ALA A 105 -0.40 7.07 -12.84
N SER A 106 0.83 7.55 -12.64
CA SER A 106 1.43 8.67 -13.35
C SER A 106 2.94 8.52 -13.32
N SER A 107 3.62 8.78 -14.43
CA SER A 107 5.08 8.72 -14.50
C SER A 107 5.78 9.91 -13.80
N ASN A 108 5.03 10.87 -13.25
CA ASN A 108 5.61 12.02 -12.55
C ASN A 108 6.24 11.58 -11.22
N GLN A 109 7.55 11.80 -11.11
CA GLN A 109 8.34 11.44 -9.92
C GLN A 109 8.71 12.67 -9.07
N SER A 110 8.56 13.88 -9.61
CA SER A 110 8.85 15.13 -8.91
C SER A 110 7.70 15.57 -8.02
N LEU A 111 6.47 15.20 -8.37
CA LEU A 111 5.25 15.56 -7.66
C LEU A 111 4.30 14.36 -7.61
N VAL A 112 3.70 14.13 -6.44
CA VAL A 112 2.58 13.21 -6.32
C VAL A 112 1.43 13.72 -7.18
N THR A 113 1.00 12.91 -8.13
CA THR A 113 -0.05 13.25 -9.10
C THR A 113 -1.12 12.17 -9.09
N ALA A 114 -2.36 12.55 -9.35
CA ALA A 114 -3.48 11.63 -9.33
C ALA A 114 -3.52 10.75 -10.59
N PRO A 115 -4.10 9.53 -10.50
CA PRO A 115 -4.62 8.95 -9.27
C PRO A 115 -3.52 8.29 -8.44
N VAL A 116 -3.59 8.49 -7.12
CA VAL A 116 -2.89 7.66 -6.13
C VAL A 116 -3.72 6.41 -5.91
N LEU A 117 -3.16 5.24 -6.20
CA LEU A 117 -3.92 3.98 -6.20
C LEU A 117 -3.51 3.02 -5.10
N THR A 118 -2.27 3.09 -4.62
CA THR A 118 -1.75 2.14 -3.63
C THR A 118 -0.95 2.84 -2.55
N LEU A 119 -1.22 2.48 -1.29
CA LEU A 119 -0.44 2.87 -0.11
C LEU A 119 0.11 1.61 0.54
N VAL A 120 1.37 1.64 0.97
CA VAL A 120 1.96 0.55 1.76
C VAL A 120 2.57 1.14 3.02
N GLU A 121 2.13 0.64 4.17
CA GLU A 121 2.65 0.98 5.49
C GLU A 121 3.55 -0.17 5.97
N ALA A 122 4.80 0.14 6.27
CA ALA A 122 5.76 -0.82 6.80
C ALA A 122 5.65 -0.89 8.32
N LYS A 123 5.86 -2.08 8.89
CA LYS A 123 5.97 -2.32 10.32
C LYS A 123 7.11 -3.28 10.61
N ASP A 124 7.67 -3.21 11.81
CA ASP A 124 8.74 -4.11 12.22
C ASP A 124 8.22 -5.50 12.59
N ASN A 125 7.07 -5.55 13.28
CA ASN A 125 6.63 -6.75 13.97
C ASN A 125 5.16 -7.09 13.69
N ALA A 126 4.23 -6.17 13.99
CA ALA A 126 2.80 -6.50 14.01
C ALA A 126 1.99 -5.73 12.96
N LEU A 127 1.48 -6.45 11.96
CA LEU A 127 0.62 -5.91 10.91
C LEU A 127 -0.60 -5.16 11.47
N ARG A 128 -1.17 -5.65 12.57
CA ARG A 128 -2.35 -5.05 13.19
C ARG A 128 -2.16 -3.57 13.57
N ILE A 129 -0.94 -3.19 13.94
CA ILE A 129 -0.64 -1.82 14.41
C ILE A 129 -0.67 -0.82 13.25
N GLY A 130 -0.37 -1.25 12.02
CA GLY A 130 -0.37 -0.37 10.85
C GLY A 130 -1.73 -0.19 10.16
N LEU A 131 -2.76 -0.97 10.53
CA LEU A 131 -4.03 -0.97 9.77
C LEU A 131 -4.78 0.36 9.87
N GLY A 132 -4.86 0.97 11.05
CA GLY A 132 -5.53 2.27 11.23
C GLY A 132 -4.84 3.38 10.43
N GLN A 133 -3.51 3.44 10.53
CA GLN A 133 -2.68 4.40 9.80
C GLN A 133 -2.78 4.22 8.28
N CYS A 134 -2.69 2.98 7.78
CA CYS A 134 -2.86 2.68 6.37
C CYS A 134 -4.23 3.12 5.85
N ILE A 135 -5.32 2.82 6.59
CA ILE A 135 -6.68 3.26 6.24
C ILE A 135 -6.76 4.80 6.16
N ALA A 136 -6.16 5.52 7.11
CA ALA A 136 -6.14 6.99 7.08
C ALA A 136 -5.42 7.53 5.84
N GLN A 137 -4.26 6.97 5.49
CA GLN A 137 -3.53 7.33 4.26
C GLN A 137 -4.34 7.00 2.99
N MET A 138 -5.08 5.89 2.98
CA MET A 138 -5.98 5.53 1.86
C MET A 138 -7.12 6.54 1.70
N VAL A 139 -7.72 7.01 2.79
CA VAL A 139 -8.74 8.08 2.75
C VAL A 139 -8.15 9.38 2.22
N ALA A 140 -6.92 9.73 2.64
CA ALA A 140 -6.22 10.89 2.11
C ALA A 140 -6.01 10.79 0.60
N ALA A 141 -5.59 9.62 0.10
CA ALA A 141 -5.46 9.39 -1.34
C ALA A 141 -6.80 9.51 -2.08
N GLN A 142 -7.89 8.99 -1.50
CA GLN A 142 -9.23 9.14 -2.07
C GLN A 142 -9.67 10.61 -2.16
N ILE A 143 -9.46 11.41 -1.10
CA ILE A 143 -9.74 12.85 -1.10
C ILE A 143 -8.87 13.58 -2.14
N PHE A 144 -7.58 13.26 -2.19
CA PHE A 144 -6.67 13.83 -3.18
C PHE A 144 -7.11 13.51 -4.61
N ASN A 145 -7.45 12.26 -4.91
CA ASN A 145 -7.95 11.85 -6.23
C ASN A 145 -9.25 12.59 -6.59
N ASN A 146 -10.20 12.67 -5.66
CA ASN A 146 -11.45 13.42 -5.82
C ASN A 146 -11.20 14.90 -6.11
N SER A 147 -10.21 15.52 -5.45
CA SER A 147 -9.83 16.93 -5.68
C SER A 147 -9.29 17.18 -7.09
N LYS A 148 -8.82 16.13 -7.78
CA LYS A 148 -8.37 16.16 -9.18
C LYS A 148 -9.46 15.75 -10.17
N GLY A 149 -10.72 15.61 -9.72
CA GLY A 149 -11.86 15.24 -10.56
C GLY A 149 -12.03 13.74 -10.79
N LEU A 150 -11.17 12.89 -10.23
CA LEU A 150 -11.25 11.44 -10.34
C LEU A 150 -12.11 10.88 -9.21
N LYS A 151 -13.43 10.84 -9.46
CA LYS A 151 -14.41 10.35 -8.48
C LYS A 151 -14.43 8.82 -8.42
N GLN A 152 -14.74 8.29 -7.24
CA GLN A 152 -14.99 6.85 -7.02
C GLN A 152 -13.80 5.94 -7.39
N ILE A 153 -12.57 6.48 -7.35
CA ILE A 153 -11.37 5.65 -7.46
C ILE A 153 -11.22 4.83 -6.19
N SER A 154 -11.22 3.51 -6.36
CA SER A 154 -10.86 2.57 -5.29
C SER A 154 -9.38 2.67 -4.99
N VAL A 155 -9.03 2.70 -3.69
CA VAL A 155 -7.64 2.78 -3.23
C VAL A 155 -7.29 1.46 -2.56
N TYR A 156 -6.16 0.89 -2.96
CA TYR A 156 -5.60 -0.33 -2.39
C TYR A 156 -4.60 0.05 -1.29
N GLY A 157 -4.61 -0.72 -0.21
CA GLY A 157 -3.72 -0.56 0.92
C GLY A 157 -3.03 -1.87 1.25
N ALA A 158 -1.83 -1.78 1.78
CA ALA A 158 -1.17 -2.90 2.40
C ALA A 158 -0.45 -2.48 3.68
N VAL A 159 -0.48 -3.35 4.68
CA VAL A 159 0.47 -3.28 5.78
C VAL A 159 1.42 -4.45 5.65
N SER A 160 2.71 -4.21 5.85
CA SER A 160 3.73 -5.25 5.65
C SER A 160 4.83 -5.21 6.69
N THR A 161 5.29 -6.39 7.11
CA THR A 161 6.56 -6.58 7.83
C THR A 161 7.70 -6.98 6.88
N GLY A 162 7.54 -6.75 5.59
CA GLY A 162 8.40 -7.33 4.54
C GLY A 162 8.07 -8.80 4.28
N THR A 163 8.06 -9.64 5.32
CA THR A 163 7.81 -11.09 5.18
C THR A 163 6.34 -11.47 5.19
N ASN A 164 5.47 -10.64 5.78
CA ASN A 164 4.03 -10.85 5.83
C ASN A 164 3.33 -9.61 5.30
N TRP A 165 2.22 -9.80 4.60
CA TRP A 165 1.43 -8.76 3.96
C TRP A 165 -0.04 -8.95 4.27
N LYS A 166 -0.71 -7.85 4.63
CA LYS A 166 -2.17 -7.80 4.79
C LYS A 166 -2.73 -6.68 3.93
N PHE A 167 -3.71 -7.01 3.11
CA PHE A 167 -4.25 -6.10 2.10
C PHE A 167 -5.63 -5.56 2.47
N ILE A 168 -5.91 -4.36 1.98
CA ILE A 168 -7.12 -3.59 2.26
C ILE A 168 -7.59 -2.97 0.94
N LEU A 169 -8.90 -2.88 0.75
CA LEU A 169 -9.52 -2.07 -0.30
C LEU A 169 -10.40 -0.99 0.34
N LEU A 170 -10.21 0.26 -0.03
CA LEU A 170 -11.14 1.35 0.27
C LEU A 170 -11.91 1.70 -1.00
N GLU A 171 -13.23 1.55 -0.93
CA GLU A 171 -14.15 1.90 -2.01
C GLU A 171 -15.31 2.69 -1.41
N ASN A 172 -15.53 3.90 -1.92
CA ASN A 172 -16.45 4.87 -1.31
C ASN A 172 -16.11 5.07 0.18
N GLN A 173 -17.04 4.75 1.09
CA GLN A 173 -16.84 4.83 2.54
C GLN A 173 -16.68 3.43 3.19
N LYS A 174 -16.44 2.39 2.39
CA LYS A 174 -16.34 1.01 2.85
C LYS A 174 -14.89 0.53 2.76
N VAL A 175 -14.33 0.15 3.91
CA VAL A 175 -13.05 -0.52 4.05
C VAL A 175 -13.30 -2.03 4.05
N LYS A 176 -12.71 -2.74 3.10
CA LYS A 176 -12.73 -4.20 3.02
C LYS A 176 -11.35 -4.72 3.40
N ILE A 177 -11.25 -5.44 4.51
CA ILE A 177 -9.99 -6.01 4.99
C ILE A 177 -9.95 -7.49 4.61
N ASP A 178 -8.92 -7.91 3.89
CA ASP A 178 -8.70 -9.34 3.67
C ASP A 178 -8.19 -9.96 4.98
N LEU A 179 -8.90 -10.97 5.49
CA LEU A 179 -8.47 -11.70 6.67
C LEU A 179 -7.26 -12.61 6.38
N THR A 180 -6.94 -12.84 5.11
CA THR A 180 -5.78 -13.61 4.67
C THR A 180 -4.50 -12.80 4.84
N GLU A 181 -3.51 -13.37 5.52
CA GLU A 181 -2.14 -12.89 5.47
C GLU A 181 -1.38 -13.61 4.36
N TYR A 182 -0.63 -12.85 3.57
CA TYR A 182 0.17 -13.35 2.47
C TYR A 182 1.63 -13.32 2.88
N PHE A 183 2.27 -14.47 2.87
CA PHE A 183 3.68 -14.59 3.21
C PHE A 183 4.55 -14.30 2.00
N ILE A 184 5.79 -13.87 2.22
CA ILE A 184 6.76 -13.57 1.16
C ILE A 184 7.06 -14.79 0.27
N THR A 185 6.83 -16.00 0.76
CA THR A 185 6.87 -17.24 -0.04
C THR A 185 5.79 -17.30 -1.11
N GLN A 186 4.72 -16.52 -0.97
CA GLN A 186 3.63 -16.33 -1.95
C GLN A 186 3.86 -15.05 -2.78
N LEU A 187 5.12 -14.75 -3.12
CA LEU A 187 5.52 -13.50 -3.79
C LEU A 187 4.72 -13.21 -5.06
N ASN A 188 4.40 -14.23 -5.86
CA ASN A 188 3.62 -14.04 -7.08
C ASN A 188 2.20 -13.53 -6.82
N GLN A 189 1.57 -13.96 -5.71
CA GLN A 189 0.26 -13.46 -5.30
C GLN A 189 0.35 -12.04 -4.75
N ILE A 190 1.34 -11.74 -3.90
CA ILE A 190 1.61 -10.37 -3.42
C ILE A 190 1.79 -9.41 -4.59
N LEU A 191 2.60 -9.79 -5.59
CA LEU A 191 2.81 -9.00 -6.79
C LEU A 191 1.52 -8.86 -7.63
N GLY A 192 0.71 -9.92 -7.71
CA GLY A 192 -0.59 -9.87 -8.37
C GLY A 192 -1.51 -8.82 -7.76
N ILE A 193 -1.66 -8.84 -6.43
CA ILE A 193 -2.52 -7.92 -5.68
C ILE A 193 -2.02 -6.47 -5.82
N LEU A 194 -0.71 -6.24 -5.70
CA LEU A 194 -0.12 -4.90 -5.86
C LEU A 194 -0.22 -4.37 -7.30
N ALA A 195 -0.23 -5.25 -8.31
CA ALA A 195 -0.37 -4.86 -9.71
C ALA A 195 -1.81 -4.55 -10.10
N GLU A 196 -2.79 -5.20 -9.45
CA GLU A 196 -4.21 -5.12 -9.80
C GLU A 196 -4.78 -3.70 -9.97
N PRO A 197 -4.59 -2.74 -9.04
CA PRO A 197 -5.09 -1.38 -9.23
C PRO A 197 -4.60 -0.73 -10.53
N PHE A 198 -3.36 -1.04 -10.94
CA PHE A 198 -2.76 -0.48 -12.15
C PHE A 198 -3.19 -1.22 -13.42
N ARG A 199 -3.47 -2.52 -13.35
CA ARG A 199 -4.13 -3.25 -14.46
C ARG A 199 -5.50 -2.63 -14.73
N ILE A 200 -6.32 -2.52 -13.69
CA ILE A 200 -7.66 -1.92 -13.79
C ILE A 200 -7.60 -0.50 -14.37
N TYR A 201 -6.60 0.29 -13.99
CA TYR A 201 -6.50 1.67 -14.46
C TYR A 201 -5.92 1.80 -15.88
N PHE A 202 -4.87 1.06 -16.24
CA PHE A 202 -4.21 1.19 -17.54
C PHE A 202 -4.84 0.33 -18.65
N ASP A 203 -5.61 -0.71 -18.31
CA ASP A 203 -6.32 -1.56 -19.26
C ASP A 203 -7.73 -1.04 -19.61
N GLN A 204 -8.13 0.12 -19.06
CA GLN A 204 -9.30 0.92 -19.48
C GLN A 204 -9.00 1.68 -20.78
#